data_AF-A0A8S0QTM8-F1
#
_entry.id   AF-A0A8S0QTM8-F1
#
_cell.length_a   1.000
_cell.length_b   1.000
_cell.length_c   1.000
_cell.angle_alpha   90.00
_cell.angle_beta   90.00
_cell.angle_gamma   90.00
#
_symmetry.space_group_name_H-M   'P 1'
#
loop_
_entity.id
_entity.type
_entity.pdbx_description
1 polymer ?
#
loop_
_entity_poly.entity_id
_entity_poly.type
_entity_poly.pdbx_seq_one_letter_code
_entity_poly.pdbx_strand_id
1 'polypeptide(L)'
;MTHAGVMEFTAEEGSVALPPHIWSNLFPAGTLKSSMVEVRYVWLPKGTYAKLQSDEIGFSDIPNHKAVLETSLRQHATLSEGDVLTVNHGALTYHLRVLELKPSSSVSVLETDIEVDIMGPESAEKTNHHVLTPLIFGKPESGVVDEGNYLYYKFLIDDDTWKIISSADAKIEIKLESQMQDGDTDLYVSRHPLLFPTRHQHFWSSHDVGSKALILGTEDDNFGPGSYSVGIYGFKGTSKFTVSVTIQDKPREKVGQNAASSSSSMEVDTVECRNCKRNIPSRTIALHEAYCSRHNVICQHPGCGIVLKTEDAKSHVHCGKCGQAFHEVEIEKHVKVFHEPLHCPCGIVLEKEQMVQHQSSDCPLRLITCRFCGDMVQAGTCAADARDRLRGYSEHESVCGSRTAPCDSCGRSVMLKDMDMHQIAVHQKN
;
A
#
# COMPACT_ATOMS: atom_id res chain seq x y z
N MET A 1 34.79 -15.72 -5.48
CA MET A 1 35.46 -14.96 -6.56
C MET A 1 34.37 -14.17 -7.24
N THR A 2 34.49 -12.85 -7.33
CA THR A 2 33.49 -11.99 -7.96
C THR A 2 34.17 -11.18 -9.06
N HIS A 3 33.40 -10.79 -10.07
CA HIS A 3 33.86 -9.94 -11.16
C HIS A 3 33.16 -8.59 -11.05
N ALA A 4 33.88 -7.53 -11.41
CA ALA A 4 33.35 -6.18 -11.43
C ALA A 4 33.89 -5.42 -12.64
N GLY A 5 33.12 -4.44 -13.12
CA GLY A 5 33.58 -3.44 -14.07
C GLY A 5 34.34 -2.32 -13.36
N VAL A 6 35.31 -1.71 -14.04
CA VAL A 6 35.98 -0.51 -13.56
C VAL A 6 35.17 0.71 -13.98
N MET A 7 34.78 1.55 -13.01
CA MET A 7 34.06 2.78 -13.27
C MET A 7 35.01 3.95 -13.58
N GLU A 8 35.99 4.19 -12.71
CA GLU A 8 36.98 5.28 -12.83
C GLU A 8 38.35 4.87 -12.28
N PHE A 9 39.41 5.55 -12.74
CA PHE A 9 40.78 5.36 -12.28
C PHE A 9 41.25 6.57 -11.45
N THR A 10 40.58 6.82 -10.32
CA THR A 10 40.79 8.01 -9.46
C THR A 10 41.30 7.69 -8.06
N ALA A 11 41.43 6.40 -7.71
CA ALA A 11 41.90 5.97 -6.40
C ALA A 11 43.40 6.24 -6.16
N GLU A 12 43.79 6.40 -4.89
CA GLU A 12 45.19 6.57 -4.49
C GLU A 12 46.03 5.33 -4.82
N GLU A 13 47.32 5.54 -5.08
CA GLU A 13 48.24 4.47 -5.43
C GLU A 13 48.26 3.37 -4.36
N GLY A 14 48.11 2.10 -4.78
CA GLY A 14 48.06 0.95 -3.88
C GLY A 14 46.71 0.72 -3.21
N SER A 15 45.66 1.48 -3.57
CA SER A 15 44.31 1.32 -3.03
C SER A 15 43.27 1.01 -4.13
N VAL A 16 42.17 0.37 -3.74
CA VAL A 16 40.99 0.14 -4.59
C VAL A 16 39.73 0.45 -3.80
N ALA A 17 38.85 1.25 -4.39
CA ALA A 17 37.52 1.51 -3.84
C ALA A 17 36.53 0.50 -4.41
N LEU A 18 35.78 -0.18 -3.53
CA LEU A 18 34.80 -1.19 -3.91
C LEU A 18 33.39 -0.71 -3.55
N PRO A 19 32.41 -0.86 -4.46
CA PRO A 19 31.01 -0.63 -4.13
C PRO A 19 30.52 -1.54 -3.00
N PRO A 20 29.50 -1.12 -2.21
CA PRO A 20 28.97 -1.94 -1.11
C PRO A 20 28.53 -3.35 -1.53
N HIS A 21 27.96 -3.52 -2.74
CA HIS A 21 27.52 -4.83 -3.23
C HIS A 21 28.71 -5.78 -3.51
N ILE A 22 29.79 -5.29 -4.13
CA ILE A 22 31.02 -6.08 -4.36
C ILE A 22 31.69 -6.42 -3.03
N TRP A 23 31.72 -5.47 -2.11
CA TRP A 23 32.27 -5.68 -0.77
C TRP A 23 31.54 -6.81 -0.03
N SER A 24 30.20 -6.77 -0.01
CA SER A 24 29.38 -7.80 0.64
C SER A 24 29.56 -9.19 0.01
N ASN A 25 29.73 -9.28 -1.31
CA ASN A 25 29.99 -10.54 -2.02
C ASN A 25 31.41 -11.09 -1.76
N LEU A 26 32.42 -10.23 -1.62
CA LEU A 26 33.80 -10.63 -1.32
C LEU A 26 34.01 -10.99 0.15
N PHE A 27 33.34 -10.28 1.06
CA PHE A 27 33.52 -10.41 2.50
C PHE A 27 32.18 -10.70 3.20
N PRO A 28 31.60 -11.90 3.03
CA PRO A 28 30.43 -12.30 3.81
C PRO A 28 30.72 -12.19 5.32
N ALA A 29 29.73 -11.71 6.07
CA ALA A 29 29.83 -11.39 7.50
C ALA A 29 30.53 -12.51 8.28
N GLY A 30 31.71 -12.20 8.85
CA GLY A 30 32.51 -13.13 9.66
C GLY A 30 33.94 -13.41 9.17
N THR A 31 34.33 -12.91 7.99
CA THR A 31 35.64 -13.25 7.38
C THR A 31 36.56 -12.03 7.19
N LEU A 32 36.81 -11.25 8.23
CA LEU A 32 37.87 -10.24 8.24
C LEU A 32 39.21 -10.91 8.57
N LYS A 33 39.78 -11.67 7.62
CA LYS A 33 41.14 -12.23 7.75
C LYS A 33 42.20 -11.52 6.90
N SER A 34 41.82 -10.71 5.91
CA SER A 34 42.77 -9.89 5.16
C SER A 34 42.10 -8.73 4.41
N SER A 35 42.70 -7.55 4.48
CA SER A 35 42.30 -6.34 3.74
C SER A 35 42.90 -6.24 2.33
N MET A 36 43.51 -7.31 1.81
CA MET A 36 44.12 -7.34 0.48
C MET A 36 43.23 -8.08 -0.50
N VAL A 37 43.00 -7.47 -1.66
CA VAL A 37 42.24 -8.03 -2.78
C VAL A 37 43.20 -8.19 -3.96
N GLU A 38 43.23 -9.37 -4.57
CA GLU A 38 43.97 -9.60 -5.80
C GLU A 38 43.08 -9.26 -7.00
N VAL A 39 43.53 -8.31 -7.83
CA VAL A 39 42.81 -7.91 -9.04
C VAL A 39 43.47 -8.55 -10.26
N ARG A 40 42.67 -9.24 -11.07
CA ARG A 40 43.11 -9.81 -12.35
C ARG A 40 42.23 -9.31 -13.48
N TYR A 41 42.87 -8.95 -14.59
CA TYR A 41 42.16 -8.56 -15.80
C TYR A 41 41.67 -9.80 -16.54
N VAL A 42 40.37 -9.87 -16.83
CA VAL A 42 39.72 -11.01 -17.49
C VAL A 42 38.71 -10.51 -18.52
N TRP A 43 38.63 -11.19 -19.66
CA TRP A 43 37.57 -10.98 -20.65
C TRP A 43 36.43 -11.96 -20.38
N LEU A 44 35.24 -11.44 -20.10
CA LEU A 44 34.05 -12.25 -19.88
C LEU A 44 33.18 -12.34 -21.14
N PRO A 45 32.59 -13.51 -21.43
CA PRO A 45 31.61 -13.64 -22.51
C PRO A 45 30.33 -12.85 -22.17
N LYS A 46 29.59 -12.42 -23.19
CA LYS A 46 28.26 -11.82 -23.00
C LYS A 46 27.29 -12.87 -22.44
N GLY A 47 26.54 -12.49 -21.42
CA GLY A 47 25.52 -13.34 -20.83
C GLY A 47 24.35 -13.54 -21.78
N THR A 48 23.77 -14.74 -21.77
CA THR A 48 22.53 -15.05 -22.51
C THR A 48 21.41 -15.53 -21.59
N TYR A 49 21.75 -16.13 -20.45
CA TYR A 49 20.78 -16.60 -19.47
C TYR A 49 21.32 -16.44 -18.04
N ALA A 50 20.44 -16.06 -17.13
CA ALA A 50 20.71 -15.99 -15.70
C ALA A 50 19.55 -16.59 -14.90
N LYS A 51 19.88 -17.50 -13.99
CA LYS A 51 18.96 -18.07 -13.02
C LYS A 51 19.21 -17.45 -11.66
N LEU A 52 18.21 -16.73 -11.16
CA LEU A 52 18.28 -15.99 -9.92
C LEU A 52 17.30 -16.59 -8.91
N GLN A 53 17.69 -16.63 -7.65
CA GLN A 53 16.83 -17.06 -6.55
C GLN A 53 16.68 -15.92 -5.56
N SER A 54 15.44 -15.53 -5.25
CA SER A 54 15.20 -14.54 -4.20
C SER A 54 15.32 -15.19 -2.83
N ASP A 55 16.04 -14.54 -1.91
CA ASP A 55 16.09 -14.96 -0.50
C ASP A 55 14.78 -14.60 0.21
N GLU A 56 14.11 -13.51 -0.18
CA GLU A 56 12.82 -13.11 0.36
C GLU A 56 11.64 -13.61 -0.48
N ILE A 57 10.49 -13.77 0.19
CA ILE A 57 9.21 -14.10 -0.46
C ILE A 57 8.65 -12.85 -1.14
N GLY A 58 8.12 -13.02 -2.35
CA GLY A 58 7.27 -12.02 -2.99
C GLY A 58 7.99 -11.03 -3.91
N PHE A 59 9.24 -11.27 -4.29
CA PHE A 59 9.87 -10.53 -5.39
C PHE A 59 9.08 -10.68 -6.70
N SER A 60 8.65 -11.92 -7.02
CA SER A 60 7.81 -12.22 -8.18
C SER A 60 6.42 -11.57 -8.12
N ASP A 61 6.01 -11.12 -6.94
CA ASP A 61 4.71 -10.48 -6.73
C ASP A 61 4.73 -8.97 -6.99
N ILE A 62 5.92 -8.38 -7.12
CA ILE A 62 6.07 -6.97 -7.49
C ILE A 62 5.55 -6.80 -8.92
N PRO A 63 4.61 -5.86 -9.15
CA PRO A 63 4.19 -5.53 -10.51
C PRO A 63 5.38 -5.00 -11.31
N ASN A 64 5.55 -5.53 -12.52
CA ASN A 64 6.72 -5.26 -13.36
C ASN A 64 8.07 -5.63 -12.70
N HIS A 65 8.14 -6.68 -11.86
CA HIS A 65 9.39 -7.18 -11.25
C HIS A 65 10.54 -7.35 -12.27
N LYS A 66 10.23 -7.68 -13.53
CA LYS A 66 11.22 -7.74 -14.63
C LYS A 66 11.89 -6.39 -14.89
N ALA A 67 11.11 -5.31 -14.98
CA ALA A 67 11.65 -3.97 -15.20
C ALA A 67 12.47 -3.48 -14.00
N VAL A 68 11.98 -3.76 -12.78
CA VAL A 68 12.70 -3.44 -11.54
C VAL A 68 14.07 -4.14 -11.51
N LEU A 69 14.09 -5.43 -11.87
CA LEU A 69 15.32 -6.20 -11.97
C LEU A 69 16.24 -5.64 -13.06
N GLU A 70 15.70 -5.31 -14.23
CA GLU A 70 16.46 -4.75 -15.35
C GLU A 70 17.14 -3.43 -14.95
N THR A 71 16.42 -2.52 -14.29
CA THR A 71 16.97 -1.27 -13.76
C THR A 71 18.12 -1.54 -12.78
N SER A 72 17.99 -2.55 -11.93
CA SER A 72 19.05 -2.94 -11.00
C SER A 72 20.25 -3.58 -11.70
N LEU A 73 20.02 -4.42 -12.71
CA LEU A 73 21.07 -5.07 -13.50
C LEU A 73 21.88 -4.08 -14.33
N ARG A 74 21.27 -2.97 -14.79
CA ARG A 74 21.98 -1.87 -15.48
C ARG A 74 23.07 -1.21 -14.62
N GLN A 75 22.98 -1.32 -13.30
CA GLN A 75 24.02 -0.82 -12.38
C GLN A 75 25.21 -1.78 -12.23
N HIS A 76 25.12 -2.97 -12.82
CA HIS A 76 26.14 -4.01 -12.76
C HIS A 76 26.75 -4.20 -14.14
N ALA A 77 28.09 -4.33 -14.21
CA ALA A 77 28.77 -4.63 -15.47
C ALA A 77 28.88 -6.14 -15.71
N THR A 78 28.88 -6.92 -14.65
CA THR A 78 29.19 -8.35 -14.65
C THR A 78 28.35 -9.08 -13.61
N LEU A 79 28.06 -10.34 -13.86
CA LEU A 79 27.46 -11.27 -12.89
C LEU A 79 28.36 -12.49 -12.75
N SER A 80 28.55 -12.97 -11.51
CA SER A 80 29.22 -14.24 -11.23
C SER A 80 28.29 -15.17 -10.48
N GLU A 81 28.42 -16.47 -10.72
CA GLU A 81 27.68 -17.51 -10.00
C GLU A 81 28.01 -17.45 -8.50
N GLY A 82 26.97 -17.44 -7.67
CA GLY A 82 27.05 -17.28 -6.23
C GLY A 82 27.04 -15.83 -5.72
N ASP A 83 27.16 -14.83 -6.59
CA ASP A 83 27.01 -13.42 -6.19
C ASP A 83 25.56 -13.15 -5.74
N VAL A 84 25.40 -12.23 -4.78
CA VAL A 84 24.10 -11.73 -4.34
C VAL A 84 23.88 -10.32 -4.89
N LEU A 85 22.74 -10.13 -5.55
CA LEU A 85 22.27 -8.87 -6.09
C LEU A 85 21.25 -8.25 -5.14
N THR A 86 21.45 -6.99 -4.79
CA THR A 86 20.49 -6.22 -3.99
C THR A 86 19.57 -5.42 -4.91
N VAL A 87 18.28 -5.74 -4.91
CA VAL A 87 17.26 -5.04 -5.69
C VAL A 87 16.33 -4.30 -4.74
N ASN A 88 16.21 -2.98 -4.93
CA ASN A 88 15.35 -2.14 -4.11
C ASN A 88 14.05 -1.83 -4.86
N HIS A 89 12.91 -1.96 -4.19
CA HIS A 89 11.61 -1.55 -4.70
C HIS A 89 10.79 -0.84 -3.61
N GLY A 90 10.68 0.48 -3.73
CA GLY A 90 10.06 1.31 -2.70
C GLY A 90 10.81 1.24 -1.37
N ALA A 91 10.15 0.73 -0.33
CA ALA A 91 10.74 0.53 0.99
C ALA A 91 11.33 -0.89 1.20
N LEU A 92 11.19 -1.78 0.22
CA LEU A 92 11.70 -3.14 0.32
C LEU A 92 13.05 -3.30 -0.37
N THR A 93 13.87 -4.13 0.24
CA THR A 93 15.14 -4.61 -0.29
C THR A 93 15.03 -6.12 -0.47
N TYR A 94 15.34 -6.59 -1.67
CA TYR A 94 15.35 -7.99 -2.05
C TYR A 94 16.77 -8.43 -2.39
N HIS A 95 17.16 -9.61 -1.94
CA HIS A 95 18.45 -10.22 -2.23
C HIS A 95 18.23 -11.38 -3.19
N LEU A 96 18.82 -11.26 -4.38
CA LEU A 96 18.75 -12.27 -5.42
C LEU A 96 20.11 -12.93 -5.61
N ARG A 97 20.21 -14.20 -5.25
CA ARG A 97 21.40 -15.01 -5.44
C ARG A 97 21.46 -15.52 -6.88
N VAL A 98 22.62 -15.38 -7.51
CA VAL A 98 22.88 -15.95 -8.83
C VAL A 98 23.17 -17.45 -8.69
N LEU A 99 22.30 -18.30 -9.23
CA LEU A 99 22.44 -19.76 -9.18
C LEU A 99 23.13 -20.33 -10.42
N GLU A 100 22.79 -19.83 -11.60
CA GLU A 100 23.33 -20.35 -12.87
C GLU A 100 23.46 -19.20 -13.88
N LEU A 101 24.53 -19.22 -14.66
CA LEU A 101 24.78 -18.28 -15.74
C LEU A 101 25.19 -19.04 -17.02
N LYS A 102 24.82 -18.49 -18.19
CA LYS A 102 25.29 -18.99 -19.50
C LYS A 102 25.87 -17.85 -20.32
N PRO A 103 26.97 -18.11 -21.07
CA PRO A 103 27.59 -19.42 -21.34
C PRO A 103 28.65 -19.88 -20.32
N SER A 104 28.97 -19.06 -19.31
CA SER A 104 30.01 -19.35 -18.32
C SER A 104 29.52 -19.00 -16.92
N SER A 105 30.21 -19.45 -15.87
CA SER A 105 29.91 -19.13 -14.48
C SER A 105 30.17 -17.67 -14.11
N SER A 106 30.68 -16.86 -15.05
CA SER A 106 30.73 -15.41 -14.93
C SER A 106 30.56 -14.78 -16.30
N VAL A 107 29.72 -13.76 -16.41
CA VAL A 107 29.32 -13.15 -17.68
C VAL A 107 29.30 -11.63 -17.59
N SER A 108 29.50 -10.99 -18.74
CA SER A 108 29.26 -9.56 -18.90
C SER A 108 27.78 -9.31 -19.20
N VAL A 109 27.20 -8.32 -18.50
CA VAL A 109 25.80 -7.90 -18.68
C VAL A 109 25.66 -6.52 -19.32
N LEU A 110 26.78 -5.97 -19.81
CA LEU A 110 26.79 -4.70 -20.54
C LEU A 110 26.20 -4.86 -21.94
N GLU A 111 25.19 -4.04 -22.25
CA GLU A 111 24.57 -3.94 -23.58
C GLU A 111 24.25 -5.32 -24.18
N THR A 112 23.58 -6.15 -23.39
CA THR A 112 23.18 -7.49 -23.79
C THR A 112 21.81 -7.81 -23.23
N ASP A 113 21.03 -8.53 -24.03
CA ASP A 113 19.73 -9.05 -23.62
C ASP A 113 19.97 -10.41 -22.96
N ILE A 114 19.63 -10.51 -21.68
CA ILE A 114 19.79 -11.74 -20.89
C ILE A 114 18.41 -12.24 -20.51
N GLU A 115 18.12 -13.50 -20.80
CA GLU A 115 16.93 -14.16 -20.30
C GLU A 115 17.11 -14.44 -18.80
N VAL A 116 16.19 -13.92 -17.98
CA VAL A 116 16.23 -14.14 -16.53
C VAL A 116 15.10 -15.06 -16.10
N ASP A 117 15.46 -16.10 -15.36
CA ASP A 117 14.55 -16.99 -14.65
C ASP A 117 14.66 -16.73 -13.14
N ILE A 118 13.52 -16.43 -12.50
CA ILE A 118 13.45 -16.06 -11.08
C ILE A 118 12.77 -17.18 -10.31
N MET A 119 13.49 -17.75 -9.36
CA MET A 119 12.98 -18.71 -8.40
C MET A 119 12.62 -18.05 -7.08
N GLY A 120 11.57 -18.55 -6.43
CA GLY A 120 11.25 -18.19 -5.05
C GLY A 120 12.26 -18.77 -4.03
N PRO A 121 12.13 -18.37 -2.76
CA PRO A 121 13.08 -18.75 -1.72
C PRO A 121 13.06 -20.25 -1.41
N GLU A 122 14.24 -20.79 -1.13
CA GLU A 122 14.48 -22.21 -0.84
C GLU A 122 14.00 -22.61 0.57
N SER A 123 13.95 -21.66 1.50
CA SER A 123 13.40 -21.85 2.84
C SER A 123 12.71 -20.57 3.30
N ALA A 124 11.53 -20.70 3.92
CA ALA A 124 10.81 -19.58 4.50
C ALA A 124 11.41 -19.18 5.86
N GLU A 125 12.73 -18.96 5.91
CA GLU A 125 13.32 -18.36 7.10
C GLU A 125 12.85 -16.91 7.20
N LYS A 126 12.09 -16.66 8.26
CA LYS A 126 11.48 -15.37 8.58
C LYS A 126 12.56 -14.35 8.92
N THR A 127 13.20 -13.77 7.90
CA THR A 127 13.81 -12.46 8.08
C THR A 127 12.69 -11.45 8.35
N ASN A 128 12.98 -10.44 9.17
CA ASN A 128 12.08 -9.35 9.58
C ASN A 128 11.63 -8.45 8.40
N HIS A 129 11.11 -9.04 7.33
CA HIS A 129 10.66 -8.32 6.15
C HIS A 129 9.19 -8.67 5.93
N HIS A 130 8.43 -7.64 5.63
CA HIS A 130 6.98 -7.69 5.47
C HIS A 130 6.59 -8.65 4.34
N VAL A 131 6.17 -9.87 4.67
CA VAL A 131 5.69 -10.84 3.68
C VAL A 131 4.23 -10.58 3.36
N LEU A 132 3.90 -10.39 2.07
CA LEU A 132 2.52 -10.28 1.60
C LEU A 132 1.89 -11.66 1.44
N THR A 133 1.04 -12.03 2.37
CA THR A 133 0.29 -13.30 2.31
C THR A 133 -0.88 -13.16 1.32
N PRO A 134 -1.03 -14.06 0.34
CA PRO A 134 -2.16 -13.99 -0.59
C PRO A 134 -3.48 -14.23 0.14
N LEU A 135 -4.46 -13.38 -0.11
CA LEU A 135 -5.81 -13.42 0.45
C LEU A 135 -6.80 -13.61 -0.69
N ILE A 136 -7.58 -14.68 -0.62
CA ILE A 136 -8.53 -15.08 -1.67
C ILE A 136 -9.94 -14.67 -1.24
N PHE A 137 -10.71 -14.13 -2.19
CA PHE A 137 -12.11 -13.76 -1.93
C PHE A 137 -12.91 -14.92 -1.32
N GLY A 138 -13.62 -14.62 -0.23
CA GLY A 138 -14.47 -15.57 0.50
C GLY A 138 -13.71 -16.61 1.33
N LYS A 139 -12.37 -16.62 1.32
CA LYS A 139 -11.57 -17.50 2.18
C LYS A 139 -10.96 -16.69 3.32
N PRO A 140 -11.43 -16.86 4.56
CA PRO A 140 -10.85 -16.18 5.70
C PRO A 140 -9.48 -16.75 6.03
N GLU A 141 -8.53 -15.86 6.33
CA GLU A 141 -7.19 -16.20 6.82
C GLU A 141 -7.06 -15.81 8.28
N SER A 142 -6.41 -16.64 9.08
CA SER A 142 -6.20 -16.37 10.51
C SER A 142 -4.73 -16.09 10.81
N GLY A 143 -4.48 -15.16 11.71
CA GLY A 143 -3.13 -14.73 12.07
C GLY A 143 -3.02 -14.29 13.52
N VAL A 144 -1.78 -14.07 13.95
CA VAL A 144 -1.45 -13.54 15.27
C VAL A 144 -0.47 -12.39 15.07
N VAL A 145 -0.80 -11.21 15.60
CA VAL A 145 0.06 -10.03 15.52
C VAL A 145 0.38 -9.55 16.93
N ASP A 146 1.66 -9.28 17.18
CA ASP A 146 2.13 -8.69 18.43
C ASP A 146 2.08 -7.16 18.37
N GLU A 147 2.03 -6.52 19.54
CA GLU A 147 2.03 -5.06 19.66
C GLU A 147 3.22 -4.43 18.94
N GLY A 148 2.95 -3.42 18.12
CA GLY A 148 3.95 -2.70 17.35
C GLY A 148 4.34 -3.35 16.02
N ASN A 149 3.88 -4.58 15.74
CA ASN A 149 4.20 -5.31 14.52
C ASN A 149 3.07 -5.25 13.49
N TYR A 150 3.44 -5.52 12.23
CA TYR A 150 2.53 -5.59 11.10
C TYR A 150 2.50 -6.99 10.48
N LEU A 151 1.31 -7.44 10.10
CA LEU A 151 1.11 -8.53 9.15
C LEU A 151 0.47 -8.00 7.88
N TYR A 152 0.94 -8.50 6.73
CA TYR A 152 0.50 -8.01 5.43
C TYR A 152 -0.14 -9.11 4.61
N TYR A 153 -1.24 -8.73 3.96
CA TYR A 153 -1.99 -9.56 3.05
C TYR A 153 -2.14 -8.84 1.72
N LYS A 154 -2.34 -9.58 0.63
CA LYS A 154 -2.62 -9.02 -0.69
C LYS A 154 -3.77 -9.73 -1.36
N PHE A 155 -4.57 -9.01 -2.12
CA PHE A 155 -5.58 -9.60 -3.00
C PHE A 155 -5.56 -8.88 -4.35
N LEU A 156 -6.04 -9.56 -5.40
CA LEU A 156 -6.06 -9.04 -6.76
C LEU A 156 -7.50 -8.87 -7.22
N ILE A 157 -7.83 -7.69 -7.72
CA ILE A 157 -9.05 -7.47 -8.50
C ILE A 157 -8.65 -7.53 -9.97
N ASP A 158 -8.93 -8.66 -10.62
CA ASP A 158 -8.76 -8.80 -12.06
C ASP A 158 -9.86 -8.05 -12.83
N ASP A 159 -9.66 -7.90 -14.15
CA ASP A 159 -10.59 -7.15 -15.01
C ASP A 159 -11.99 -7.78 -15.06
N ASP A 160 -12.11 -9.09 -14.87
CA ASP A 160 -13.41 -9.77 -14.91
C ASP A 160 -14.19 -9.55 -13.60
N THR A 161 -13.50 -9.63 -12.47
CA THR A 161 -14.02 -9.26 -11.14
C THR A 161 -14.40 -7.79 -11.11
N TRP A 162 -13.57 -6.92 -11.71
CA TRP A 162 -13.88 -5.49 -11.83
C TRP A 162 -15.15 -5.25 -12.64
N LYS A 163 -15.34 -5.94 -13.78
CA LYS A 163 -16.58 -5.83 -14.57
C LYS A 163 -17.81 -6.20 -13.75
N ILE A 164 -17.73 -7.24 -12.93
CA ILE A 164 -18.82 -7.65 -12.03
C ILE A 164 -19.12 -6.52 -11.03
N ILE A 165 -18.09 -5.97 -10.40
CA ILE A 165 -18.21 -4.88 -9.42
C ILE A 165 -18.81 -3.63 -10.06
N SER A 166 -18.29 -3.21 -11.22
CA SER A 166 -18.74 -2.01 -11.92
C SER A 166 -20.14 -2.13 -12.51
N SER A 167 -20.56 -3.35 -12.90
CA SER A 167 -21.88 -3.57 -13.50
C SER A 167 -22.99 -3.80 -12.46
N ALA A 168 -22.66 -4.42 -11.33
CA ALA A 168 -23.60 -4.71 -10.25
C ALA A 168 -23.64 -3.60 -9.18
N ASP A 169 -22.79 -2.57 -9.30
CA ASP A 169 -22.56 -1.56 -8.27
C ASP A 169 -22.28 -2.21 -6.90
N ALA A 170 -21.50 -3.30 -6.95
CA ALA A 170 -21.13 -4.09 -5.78
C ALA A 170 -20.02 -3.36 -5.02
N LYS A 171 -19.93 -3.60 -3.71
CA LYS A 171 -18.89 -3.07 -2.85
C LYS A 171 -17.99 -4.18 -2.36
N ILE A 172 -16.70 -3.93 -2.21
CA ILE A 172 -15.79 -4.87 -1.56
C ILE A 172 -15.78 -4.58 -0.07
N GLU A 173 -16.00 -5.61 0.73
CA GLU A 173 -15.93 -5.54 2.18
C GLU A 173 -14.72 -6.34 2.67
N ILE A 174 -13.85 -5.68 3.42
CA ILE A 174 -12.70 -6.26 4.10
C ILE A 174 -13.03 -6.32 5.59
N LYS A 175 -13.22 -7.53 6.12
CA LYS A 175 -13.51 -7.76 7.53
C LYS A 175 -12.29 -8.25 8.27
N LEU A 176 -12.07 -7.69 9.46
CA LEU A 176 -11.13 -8.18 10.44
C LEU A 176 -11.88 -8.50 11.72
N GLU A 177 -11.92 -9.77 12.09
CA GLU A 177 -12.52 -10.23 13.34
C GLU A 177 -11.42 -10.53 14.35
N SER A 178 -11.42 -9.85 15.49
CA SER A 178 -10.46 -10.10 16.58
C SER A 178 -11.04 -11.11 17.57
N GLN A 179 -10.28 -12.16 17.90
CA GLN A 179 -10.64 -13.07 18.99
C GLN A 179 -10.23 -12.40 20.31
N MET A 180 -11.24 -11.93 21.05
CA MET A 180 -11.10 -11.14 22.28
C MET A 180 -10.23 -11.84 23.35
N GLN A 181 -8.94 -11.50 23.38
CA GLN A 181 -8.02 -11.72 24.50
C GLN A 181 -7.14 -10.47 24.64
N ASP A 182 -7.64 -9.42 25.30
CA ASP A 182 -6.93 -8.18 25.74
C ASP A 182 -6.16 -7.36 24.68
N GLY A 183 -6.11 -7.83 23.44
CA GLY A 183 -5.38 -7.21 22.36
C GLY A 183 -6.28 -6.52 21.35
N ASP A 184 -5.78 -5.43 20.78
CA ASP A 184 -6.46 -4.62 19.78
C ASP A 184 -5.58 -4.46 18.53
N THR A 185 -6.23 -4.41 17.37
CA THR A 185 -5.56 -4.30 16.07
C THR A 185 -6.01 -3.03 15.36
N ASP A 186 -5.31 -2.64 14.29
CA ASP A 186 -5.75 -1.64 13.32
C ASP A 186 -5.65 -2.21 11.90
N LEU A 187 -6.57 -1.79 11.03
CA LEU A 187 -6.64 -2.25 9.65
C LEU A 187 -6.27 -1.08 8.73
N TYR A 188 -5.31 -1.31 7.84
CA TYR A 188 -4.87 -0.36 6.81
C TYR A 188 -4.94 -1.03 5.44
N VAL A 189 -5.41 -0.32 4.43
CA VAL A 189 -5.53 -0.84 3.07
C VAL A 189 -4.94 0.16 2.10
N SER A 190 -4.18 -0.35 1.14
CA SER A 190 -3.64 0.41 0.03
C SER A 190 -3.82 -0.35 -1.28
N ARG A 191 -3.64 0.36 -2.37
CA ARG A 191 -3.59 -0.17 -3.72
C ARG A 191 -2.17 0.02 -4.25
N HIS A 192 -1.73 -0.88 -5.11
CA HIS A 192 -0.49 -0.72 -5.84
C HIS A 192 -0.40 0.70 -6.44
N PRO A 193 0.71 1.43 -6.23
CA PRO A 193 2.05 0.90 -5.94
C PRO A 193 2.44 0.78 -4.46
N LEU A 194 1.59 1.18 -3.53
CA LEU A 194 1.89 1.08 -2.11
C LEU A 194 1.63 -0.35 -1.61
N LEU A 195 2.69 -1.15 -1.48
CA LEU A 195 2.61 -2.56 -1.09
C LEU A 195 2.46 -2.78 0.43
N PHE A 196 3.01 -1.88 1.24
CA PHE A 196 3.04 -2.02 2.70
C PHE A 196 2.34 -0.84 3.35
N PRO A 197 1.00 -0.89 3.45
CA PRO A 197 0.27 0.17 4.13
C PRO A 197 0.70 0.24 5.60
N THR A 198 1.07 1.43 6.04
CA THR A 198 1.42 1.71 7.42
C THR A 198 0.39 2.66 8.03
N ARG A 199 0.54 2.93 9.32
CA ARG A 199 -0.26 3.94 10.03
C ARG A 199 -0.19 5.32 9.38
N HIS A 200 0.86 5.60 8.62
CA HIS A 200 1.11 6.89 7.99
C HIS A 200 0.84 6.87 6.48
N GLN A 201 1.13 5.75 5.81
CA GLN A 201 0.93 5.58 4.37
C GLN A 201 -0.14 4.52 4.11
N HIS A 202 -1.35 4.94 3.72
CA HIS A 202 -2.45 4.04 3.31
C HIS A 202 -3.49 4.86 2.53
N PHE A 203 -4.43 4.17 1.88
CA PHE A 203 -5.62 4.81 1.28
C PHE A 203 -6.84 4.71 2.19
N TRP A 204 -7.03 3.56 2.84
CA TRP A 204 -8.16 3.32 3.75
C TRP A 204 -7.68 2.78 5.09
N SER A 205 -8.41 3.08 6.16
CA SER A 205 -8.08 2.55 7.49
C SER A 205 -9.29 2.46 8.41
N SER A 206 -9.29 1.47 9.32
CA SER A 206 -10.28 1.33 10.39
C SER A 206 -9.56 1.11 11.73
N HIS A 207 -10.02 1.86 12.74
CA HIS A 207 -9.46 1.89 14.10
C HIS A 207 -10.46 1.43 15.15
N ASP A 208 -11.63 0.91 14.74
CA ASP A 208 -12.72 0.50 15.63
C ASP A 208 -12.24 -0.57 16.62
N VAL A 209 -12.70 -0.53 17.85
CA VAL A 209 -12.28 -1.52 18.85
C VAL A 209 -12.96 -2.87 18.56
N GLY A 210 -12.18 -3.94 18.48
CA GLY A 210 -12.69 -5.28 18.20
C GLY A 210 -12.77 -5.60 16.70
N SER A 211 -13.97 -5.92 16.20
CA SER A 211 -14.16 -6.29 14.79
C SER A 211 -14.25 -5.05 13.90
N LYS A 212 -13.54 -5.06 12.78
CA LYS A 212 -13.46 -3.95 11.83
C LYS A 212 -14.00 -4.37 10.48
N ALA A 213 -14.68 -3.46 9.81
CA ALA A 213 -15.12 -3.66 8.43
C ALA A 213 -14.80 -2.40 7.61
N LEU A 214 -14.08 -2.56 6.51
CA LEU A 214 -13.86 -1.52 5.52
C LEU A 214 -14.61 -1.85 4.25
N ILE A 215 -15.38 -0.88 3.73
CA ILE A 215 -16.18 -1.04 2.53
C ILE A 215 -15.62 -0.12 1.45
N LEU A 216 -15.11 -0.72 0.36
CA LEU A 216 -14.59 -0.03 -0.81
C LEU A 216 -15.66 -0.05 -1.92
N GLY A 217 -15.96 1.11 -2.49
CA GLY A 217 -16.96 1.27 -3.54
C GLY A 217 -16.43 2.03 -4.73
N THR A 218 -17.14 1.94 -5.85
CA THR A 218 -16.88 2.63 -7.14
C THR A 218 -16.95 4.16 -7.05
N GLU A 219 -17.49 4.70 -5.95
CA GLU A 219 -17.55 6.13 -5.63
C GLU A 219 -16.16 6.71 -5.26
N ASP A 220 -15.18 5.86 -4.93
CA ASP A 220 -13.84 6.26 -4.52
C ASP A 220 -12.87 6.28 -5.72
N ASP A 221 -12.27 7.43 -6.00
CA ASP A 221 -11.32 7.61 -7.11
C ASP A 221 -10.10 6.68 -7.03
N ASN A 222 -9.73 6.22 -5.83
CA ASN A 222 -8.60 5.30 -5.63
C ASN A 222 -8.98 3.83 -5.87
N PHE A 223 -10.27 3.52 -5.99
CA PHE A 223 -10.78 2.16 -6.20
C PHE A 223 -10.86 1.80 -7.69
N GLY A 224 -10.34 0.64 -8.05
CA GLY A 224 -10.18 0.19 -9.44
C GLY A 224 -9.62 -1.23 -9.57
N PRO A 225 -9.45 -1.74 -10.80
CA PRO A 225 -8.77 -3.01 -11.02
C PRO A 225 -7.30 -2.91 -10.59
N GLY A 226 -6.74 -4.01 -10.07
CA GLY A 226 -5.34 -4.07 -9.64
C GLY A 226 -5.12 -4.80 -8.33
N SER A 227 -3.88 -4.75 -7.85
CA SER A 227 -3.47 -5.39 -6.60
C SER A 227 -3.68 -4.46 -5.41
N TYR A 228 -4.25 -5.02 -4.35
CA TYR A 228 -4.51 -4.36 -3.08
C TYR A 228 -3.70 -5.05 -2.00
N SER A 229 -3.25 -4.24 -1.05
CA SER A 229 -2.49 -4.69 0.11
C SER A 229 -3.21 -4.28 1.38
N VAL A 230 -3.28 -5.21 2.33
CA VAL A 230 -3.94 -5.05 3.62
C VAL A 230 -2.89 -5.22 4.71
N GLY A 231 -2.68 -4.18 5.51
CA GLY A 231 -1.80 -4.17 6.67
C GLY A 231 -2.62 -4.27 7.95
N ILE A 232 -2.34 -5.29 8.76
CA ILE A 232 -2.93 -5.49 10.07
C ILE A 232 -1.86 -5.17 11.10
N TYR A 233 -2.12 -4.16 11.91
CA TYR A 233 -1.20 -3.65 12.93
C TYR A 233 -1.64 -4.10 14.31
N GLY A 234 -0.73 -4.63 15.13
CA GLY A 234 -0.98 -4.88 16.55
C GLY A 234 -0.92 -3.56 17.32
N PHE A 235 -2.06 -2.99 17.69
CA PHE A 235 -2.12 -1.71 18.39
C PHE A 235 -1.81 -1.85 19.88
N LYS A 236 -2.33 -2.91 20.52
CA LYS A 236 -2.12 -3.20 21.94
C LYS A 236 -2.15 -4.70 22.15
N GLY A 237 -1.19 -5.24 22.90
CA GLY A 237 -1.12 -6.68 23.22
C GLY A 237 -0.95 -7.59 22.00
N THR A 238 -0.98 -8.90 22.24
CA THR A 238 -0.95 -9.92 21.19
C THR A 238 -2.39 -10.28 20.78
N SER A 239 -2.76 -10.01 19.54
CA SER A 239 -4.11 -10.23 19.03
C SER A 239 -4.15 -11.37 18.03
N LYS A 240 -5.07 -12.31 18.26
CA LYS A 240 -5.47 -13.31 17.26
C LYS A 240 -6.60 -12.74 16.43
N PHE A 241 -6.50 -12.82 15.12
CA PHE A 241 -7.51 -12.28 14.21
C PHE A 241 -7.82 -13.23 13.07
N THR A 242 -8.95 -12.97 12.43
CA THR A 242 -9.36 -13.57 11.17
C THR A 242 -9.70 -12.46 10.19
N VAL A 243 -9.01 -12.42 9.05
CA VAL A 243 -9.21 -11.43 7.97
C VAL A 243 -9.89 -12.09 6.78
N SER A 244 -10.86 -11.41 6.18
CA SER A 244 -11.53 -11.89 4.96
C SER A 244 -11.89 -10.74 4.03
N VAL A 245 -11.91 -11.02 2.73
CA VAL A 245 -12.37 -10.09 1.70
C VAL A 245 -13.55 -10.73 1.00
N THR A 246 -14.66 -10.00 0.92
CA THR A 246 -15.91 -10.45 0.30
C THR A 246 -16.47 -9.37 -0.61
N ILE A 247 -17.15 -9.79 -1.67
CA ILE A 247 -17.91 -8.88 -2.53
C ILE A 247 -19.34 -8.84 -1.98
N GLN A 248 -19.78 -7.67 -1.54
CA GLN A 248 -21.17 -7.40 -1.19
C GLN A 248 -21.90 -6.83 -2.41
N ASP A 249 -22.87 -7.56 -2.91
CA ASP A 249 -23.85 -6.99 -3.83
C ASP A 249 -24.72 -5.99 -3.07
N LYS A 250 -25.02 -4.82 -3.66
CA LYS A 250 -26.17 -4.04 -3.18
C LYS A 250 -27.37 -4.99 -3.15
N PRO A 251 -28.09 -5.15 -2.02
CA PRO A 251 -29.33 -5.88 -2.07
C PRO A 251 -30.18 -5.17 -3.11
N ARG A 252 -30.47 -5.86 -4.23
CA ARG A 252 -31.60 -5.47 -5.07
C ARG A 252 -32.73 -5.30 -4.10
N GLU A 253 -33.27 -4.10 -3.98
CA GLU A 253 -34.60 -3.94 -3.40
C GLU A 253 -35.48 -4.92 -4.16
N LYS A 254 -35.73 -6.08 -3.57
CA LYS A 254 -36.79 -6.96 -4.01
C LYS A 254 -38.03 -6.13 -3.71
N VAL A 255 -38.49 -5.40 -4.73
CA VAL A 255 -39.87 -4.97 -4.88
C VAL A 255 -40.71 -6.12 -4.34
N GLY A 256 -41.37 -5.84 -3.21
CA GLY A 256 -41.79 -6.83 -2.24
C GLY A 256 -42.54 -7.99 -2.87
N GLN A 257 -42.05 -9.21 -2.65
CA GLN A 257 -42.96 -10.33 -2.52
C GLN A 257 -43.65 -10.16 -1.18
N ASN A 258 -44.85 -9.61 -1.28
CA ASN A 258 -45.90 -9.62 -0.28
C ASN A 258 -45.89 -10.96 0.47
N ALA A 259 -45.34 -10.96 1.68
CA ALA A 259 -45.92 -11.79 2.73
C ALA A 259 -47.34 -11.25 2.90
N ALA A 260 -48.33 -12.03 2.48
CA ALA A 260 -49.74 -11.73 2.63
C ALA A 260 -50.08 -11.58 4.12
N SER A 261 -49.89 -10.37 4.63
CA SER A 261 -50.62 -9.83 5.77
C SER A 261 -51.71 -8.97 5.17
N SER A 262 -52.84 -9.61 4.88
CA SER A 262 -54.09 -8.94 4.60
C SER A 262 -54.49 -8.14 5.84
N SER A 263 -54.12 -6.87 5.92
CA SER A 263 -54.83 -5.88 6.72
C SER A 263 -54.67 -4.51 6.09
N SER A 264 -55.79 -4.04 5.50
CA SER A 264 -56.17 -2.65 5.28
C SER A 264 -55.09 -1.58 5.46
N SER A 265 -54.87 -0.82 4.39
CA SER A 265 -54.41 0.56 4.46
C SER A 265 -55.31 1.38 5.38
N MET A 266 -54.98 1.40 6.67
CA MET A 266 -55.31 2.54 7.51
C MET A 266 -54.06 3.40 7.48
N GLU A 267 -54.18 4.65 7.04
CA GLU A 267 -53.19 5.68 7.33
C GLU A 267 -53.08 5.77 8.85
N VAL A 268 -52.04 5.17 9.42
CA VAL A 268 -51.76 5.30 10.84
C VAL A 268 -51.07 6.64 10.99
N ASP A 269 -51.79 7.61 11.55
CA ASP A 269 -51.24 8.87 12.00
C ASP A 269 -50.03 8.59 12.93
N THR A 270 -48.86 9.13 12.59
CA THR A 270 -47.61 8.96 13.33
C THR A 270 -47.09 10.31 13.78
N VAL A 271 -46.60 10.38 15.02
CA VAL A 271 -46.10 11.61 15.65
C VAL A 271 -44.66 11.39 16.08
N GLU A 272 -43.81 12.40 15.85
CA GLU A 272 -42.42 12.39 16.30
C GLU A 272 -42.36 12.49 17.83
N CYS A 273 -41.67 11.54 18.47
CA CYS A 273 -41.38 11.60 19.89
C CYS A 273 -40.48 12.79 20.22
N ARG A 274 -40.90 13.60 21.19
CA ARG A 274 -40.14 14.80 21.61
C ARG A 274 -38.75 14.47 22.18
N ASN A 275 -38.55 13.26 22.70
CA ASN A 275 -37.30 12.82 23.31
C ASN A 275 -36.41 12.05 22.31
N CYS A 276 -36.85 10.90 21.77
CA CYS A 276 -35.98 10.11 20.89
C CYS A 276 -36.01 10.49 19.41
N LYS A 277 -36.87 11.45 19.01
CA LYS A 277 -37.02 11.90 17.61
C LYS A 277 -37.45 10.80 16.62
N ARG A 278 -37.94 9.67 17.11
CA ARG A 278 -38.51 8.60 16.26
C ARG A 278 -40.00 8.86 16.02
N ASN A 279 -40.47 8.51 14.83
CA ASN A 279 -41.89 8.53 14.48
C ASN A 279 -42.60 7.32 15.11
N ILE A 280 -43.58 7.59 15.96
CA ILE A 280 -44.33 6.58 16.70
C ILE A 280 -45.82 6.77 16.37
N PRO A 281 -46.62 5.70 16.19
CA PRO A 281 -48.06 5.82 15.99
C PRO A 281 -48.74 6.69 17.05
N SER A 282 -49.62 7.61 16.64
CA SER A 282 -50.35 8.55 17.52
C SER A 282 -51.06 7.86 18.68
N ARG A 283 -51.53 6.62 18.47
CA ARG A 283 -52.19 5.80 19.49
C ARG A 283 -51.28 5.33 20.63
N THR A 284 -49.96 5.24 20.41
CA THR A 284 -48.99 4.71 21.38
C THR A 284 -47.96 5.75 21.84
N ILE A 285 -48.00 6.96 21.29
CA ILE A 285 -47.03 8.02 21.57
C ILE A 285 -46.93 8.37 23.05
N ALA A 286 -48.06 8.49 23.76
CA ALA A 286 -48.05 8.84 25.19
C ALA A 286 -47.33 7.80 26.05
N LEU A 287 -47.52 6.51 25.73
CA LEU A 287 -46.90 5.41 26.46
C LEU A 287 -45.41 5.28 26.11
N HIS A 288 -45.07 5.50 24.84
CA HIS A 288 -43.69 5.58 24.37
C HIS A 288 -42.95 6.76 25.01
N GLU A 289 -43.51 7.97 25.02
CA GLU A 289 -42.87 9.16 25.58
C GLU A 289 -42.62 9.02 27.08
N ALA A 290 -43.57 8.46 27.83
CA ALA A 290 -43.39 8.19 29.26
C ALA A 290 -42.27 7.16 29.52
N TYR A 291 -42.14 6.13 28.68
CA TYR A 291 -41.07 5.14 28.81
C TYR A 291 -39.71 5.72 28.35
N CYS A 292 -39.70 6.37 27.20
CA CYS A 292 -38.53 6.94 26.55
C CYS A 292 -37.91 8.05 27.40
N SER A 293 -38.70 8.93 28.01
CA SER A 293 -38.19 10.01 28.89
C SER A 293 -37.52 9.49 30.16
N ARG A 294 -37.84 8.26 30.60
CA ARG A 294 -37.24 7.66 31.81
C ARG A 294 -35.99 6.85 31.50
N HIS A 295 -35.96 6.18 30.35
CA HIS A 295 -34.89 5.23 30.01
C HIS A 295 -33.91 5.78 28.99
N ASN A 296 -34.21 6.89 28.32
CA ASN A 296 -33.34 7.48 27.32
C ASN A 296 -33.06 8.95 27.61
N VAL A 297 -31.80 9.34 27.40
CA VAL A 297 -31.28 10.69 27.55
C VAL A 297 -30.65 11.11 26.22
N ILE A 298 -30.96 12.32 25.78
CA ILE A 298 -30.30 12.93 24.63
C ILE A 298 -28.99 13.53 25.10
N CYS A 299 -27.89 13.24 24.41
CA CYS A 299 -26.62 13.88 24.65
C CYS A 299 -26.74 15.39 24.42
N GLN A 300 -26.32 16.17 25.42
CA GLN A 300 -26.40 17.63 25.41
C GLN A 300 -25.20 18.30 24.72
N HIS A 301 -24.23 17.52 24.25
CA HIS A 301 -23.07 18.07 23.55
C HIS A 301 -23.53 18.72 22.23
N PRO A 302 -23.10 19.95 21.93
CA PRO A 302 -23.43 20.62 20.68
C PRO A 302 -23.08 19.74 19.48
N GLY A 303 -24.05 19.53 18.59
CA GLY A 303 -23.85 18.73 17.37
C GLY A 303 -23.91 17.21 17.54
N CYS A 304 -24.06 16.66 18.76
CA CYS A 304 -24.19 15.22 18.95
C CYS A 304 -25.62 14.72 18.73
N GLY A 305 -26.55 15.12 19.60
CA GLY A 305 -27.97 14.75 19.50
C GLY A 305 -28.28 13.24 19.63
N ILE A 306 -27.29 12.41 20.00
CA ILE A 306 -27.49 10.96 20.12
C ILE A 306 -28.40 10.65 21.32
N VAL A 307 -29.36 9.76 21.10
CA VAL A 307 -30.28 9.28 22.12
C VAL A 307 -29.69 8.01 22.72
N LEU A 308 -29.24 8.11 23.96
CA LEU A 308 -28.60 7.03 24.70
C LEU A 308 -29.57 6.49 25.73
N LYS A 309 -29.40 5.24 26.14
CA LYS A 309 -30.07 4.79 27.36
C LYS A 309 -29.44 5.45 28.58
N THR A 310 -30.20 5.64 29.65
CA THR A 310 -29.72 6.25 30.90
C THR A 310 -28.54 5.47 31.50
N GLU A 311 -28.48 4.15 31.29
CA GLU A 311 -27.37 3.28 31.70
C GLU A 311 -26.07 3.57 30.92
N ASP A 312 -26.18 3.70 29.59
CA ASP A 312 -25.05 3.91 28.67
C ASP A 312 -24.61 5.37 28.58
N ALA A 313 -25.43 6.31 29.06
CA ALA A 313 -25.13 7.74 29.02
C ALA A 313 -23.84 8.12 29.78
N LYS A 314 -23.43 7.31 30.77
CA LYS A 314 -22.20 7.54 31.54
C LYS A 314 -20.94 7.20 30.75
N SER A 315 -21.01 6.18 29.91
CA SER A 315 -19.87 5.74 29.09
C SER A 315 -19.81 6.47 27.75
N HIS A 316 -20.75 7.36 27.46
CA HIS A 316 -20.71 8.23 26.29
C HIS A 316 -19.87 9.48 26.56
N VAL A 317 -18.80 9.64 25.80
CA VAL A 317 -17.83 10.74 25.94
C VAL A 317 -17.57 11.42 24.61
N HIS A 318 -17.07 12.65 24.65
CA HIS A 318 -16.69 13.41 23.46
C HIS A 318 -15.20 13.70 23.44
N CYS A 319 -14.61 13.69 22.25
CA CYS A 319 -13.24 14.16 22.08
C CYS A 319 -13.19 15.69 22.21
N GLY A 320 -12.33 16.20 23.10
CA GLY A 320 -12.16 17.63 23.31
C GLY A 320 -11.54 18.39 22.13
N LYS A 321 -10.92 17.69 21.17
CA LYS A 321 -10.28 18.30 19.98
C LYS A 321 -11.23 18.35 18.77
N CYS A 322 -11.90 17.24 18.43
CA CYS A 322 -12.76 17.16 17.24
C CYS A 322 -14.27 17.14 17.56
N GLY A 323 -14.68 17.01 18.82
CA GLY A 323 -16.09 16.98 19.24
C GLY A 323 -16.85 15.69 18.91
N GLN A 324 -16.20 14.71 18.28
CA GLN A 324 -16.81 13.42 17.95
C GLN A 324 -17.15 12.62 19.21
N ALA A 325 -18.21 11.83 19.12
CA ALA A 325 -18.75 11.04 20.21
C ALA A 325 -18.23 9.59 20.20
N PHE A 326 -17.86 9.07 21.36
CA PHE A 326 -17.25 7.74 21.53
C PHE A 326 -17.74 7.07 22.80
N HIS A 327 -17.50 5.77 22.93
CA HIS A 327 -17.55 5.10 24.21
C HIS A 327 -16.27 5.38 25.02
N GLU A 328 -16.36 5.37 26.36
CA GLU A 328 -15.26 5.70 27.28
C GLU A 328 -14.00 4.84 27.05
N VAL A 329 -14.18 3.60 26.61
CA VAL A 329 -13.08 2.66 26.30
C VAL A 329 -12.38 3.00 24.98
N GLU A 330 -13.07 3.66 24.05
CA GLU A 330 -12.57 3.95 22.70
C GLU A 330 -11.85 5.31 22.62
N ILE A 331 -12.16 6.23 23.53
CA ILE A 331 -11.64 7.61 23.47
C ILE A 331 -10.12 7.67 23.61
N GLU A 332 -9.51 6.83 24.45
CA GLU A 332 -8.06 6.79 24.63
C GLU A 332 -7.37 6.40 23.32
N LYS A 333 -7.89 5.39 22.63
CA LYS A 333 -7.39 4.98 21.32
C LYS A 333 -7.60 6.07 20.29
N HIS A 334 -8.77 6.70 20.25
CA HIS A 334 -9.05 7.81 19.33
C HIS A 334 -8.03 8.94 19.49
N VAL A 335 -7.80 9.41 20.72
CA VAL A 335 -6.83 10.49 20.98
C VAL A 335 -5.42 10.08 20.57
N LYS A 336 -5.00 8.86 20.90
CA LYS A 336 -3.67 8.33 20.55
C LYS A 336 -3.48 8.17 19.04
N VAL A 337 -4.51 7.75 18.32
CA VAL A 337 -4.41 7.49 16.87
C VAL A 337 -4.54 8.77 16.05
N PHE A 338 -5.48 9.64 16.38
CA PHE A 338 -5.84 10.79 15.53
C PHE A 338 -5.15 12.08 15.95
N HIS A 339 -4.86 12.26 17.23
CA HIS A 339 -4.43 13.54 17.80
C HIS A 339 -3.03 13.51 18.42
N GLU A 340 -2.36 12.36 18.46
CA GLU A 340 -0.94 12.27 18.80
C GLU A 340 -0.09 12.80 17.62
N PRO A 341 0.81 13.77 17.84
CA PRO A 341 1.65 14.31 16.78
C PRO A 341 2.58 13.25 16.18
N LEU A 342 2.55 13.12 14.86
CA LEU A 342 3.34 12.15 14.12
C LEU A 342 4.50 12.85 13.42
N HIS A 343 5.66 12.19 13.37
CA HIS A 343 6.85 12.72 12.71
C HIS A 343 7.01 12.08 11.33
N CYS A 344 7.12 12.89 10.28
CA CYS A 344 7.46 12.43 8.95
C CYS A 344 8.99 12.41 8.76
N PRO A 345 9.57 11.43 8.04
CA PRO A 345 11.00 11.42 7.71
C PRO A 345 11.51 12.69 6.99
N CYS A 346 10.62 13.48 6.39
CA CYS A 346 10.96 14.78 5.80
C CYS A 346 11.21 15.88 6.84
N GLY A 347 10.92 15.64 8.13
CA GLY A 347 11.13 16.56 9.25
C GLY A 347 9.88 17.29 9.76
N ILE A 348 8.72 17.09 9.11
CA ILE A 348 7.46 17.74 9.50
C ILE A 348 6.74 16.94 10.60
N VAL A 349 6.05 17.65 11.50
CA VAL A 349 5.22 17.07 12.57
C VAL A 349 3.75 17.49 12.38
N LEU A 350 2.85 16.53 12.25
CA LEU A 350 1.42 16.75 11.99
C LEU A 350 0.54 15.73 12.74
N GLU A 351 -0.73 16.08 12.97
CA GLU A 351 -1.75 15.10 13.40
C GLU A 351 -2.14 14.17 12.23
N LYS A 352 -2.85 13.08 12.51
CA LYS A 352 -3.05 11.99 11.55
C LYS A 352 -3.66 12.40 10.21
N GLU A 353 -4.78 13.13 10.24
CA GLU A 353 -5.49 13.52 9.02
C GLU A 353 -4.59 14.37 8.09
N GLN A 354 -3.88 15.33 8.69
CA GLN A 354 -2.92 16.18 7.98
C GLN A 354 -1.70 15.38 7.50
N MET A 355 -1.24 14.40 8.28
CA MET A 355 -0.11 13.54 7.92
C MET A 355 -0.43 12.66 6.71
N VAL A 356 -1.64 12.11 6.63
CA VAL A 356 -2.08 11.31 5.47
C VAL A 356 -2.10 12.18 4.20
N GLN A 357 -2.68 13.38 4.29
CA GLN A 357 -2.68 14.34 3.17
C GLN A 357 -1.26 14.73 2.75
N HIS A 358 -0.41 15.04 3.73
CA HIS A 358 0.99 15.38 3.49
C HIS A 358 1.72 14.25 2.76
N GLN A 359 1.59 13.00 3.21
CA GLN A 359 2.32 11.88 2.61
C GLN A 359 1.77 11.46 1.24
N SER A 360 0.49 11.68 0.96
CA SER A 360 -0.10 11.37 -0.34
C SER A 360 0.25 12.40 -1.42
N SER A 361 0.38 13.68 -1.04
CA SER A 361 0.48 14.79 -2.00
C SER A 361 1.72 15.68 -1.84
N ASP A 362 2.02 16.14 -0.63
CA ASP A 362 3.00 17.21 -0.38
C ASP A 362 4.42 16.73 -0.05
N CYS A 363 4.56 15.50 0.46
CA CYS A 363 5.82 15.02 1.01
C CYS A 363 6.83 14.77 -0.11
N PRO A 364 8.05 15.37 -0.04
CA PRO A 364 9.05 15.18 -1.07
C PRO A 364 9.59 13.74 -1.12
N LEU A 365 9.50 13.03 0.00
CA LEU A 365 9.94 11.64 0.12
C LEU A 365 8.82 10.63 -0.20
N ARG A 366 7.63 11.09 -0.63
CA ARG A 366 6.55 10.18 -1.04
C ARG A 366 6.98 9.38 -2.26
N LEU A 367 6.62 8.11 -2.30
CA LEU A 367 6.89 7.24 -3.43
C LEU A 367 5.82 7.42 -4.51
N ILE A 368 6.27 7.52 -5.76
CA ILE A 368 5.44 7.57 -6.95
C ILE A 368 5.90 6.53 -7.96
N THR A 369 4.95 6.02 -8.75
CA THR A 369 5.29 5.36 -10.01
C THR A 369 5.50 6.42 -11.07
N CYS A 370 6.74 6.59 -11.51
CA CYS A 370 7.07 7.58 -12.53
C CYS A 370 6.44 7.20 -13.87
N ARG A 371 5.71 8.13 -14.49
CA ARG A 371 5.05 7.92 -15.81
C ARG A 371 6.03 7.62 -16.95
N PHE A 372 7.31 7.98 -16.78
CA PHE A 372 8.30 7.91 -17.85
C PHE A 372 9.25 6.71 -17.73
N CYS A 373 9.72 6.37 -16.52
CA CYS A 373 10.56 5.17 -16.33
C CYS A 373 9.79 3.97 -15.80
N GLY A 374 8.57 4.13 -15.29
CA GLY A 374 7.76 3.04 -14.72
C GLY A 374 8.23 2.58 -13.33
N ASP A 375 9.34 3.12 -12.82
CA ASP A 375 9.89 2.75 -11.51
C ASP A 375 9.19 3.48 -10.35
N MET A 376 9.32 2.87 -9.17
CA MET A 376 8.93 3.42 -7.88
C MET A 376 10.05 4.27 -7.28
N VAL A 377 9.82 5.58 -7.20
CA VAL A 377 10.84 6.57 -6.86
C VAL A 377 10.29 7.66 -5.94
N GLN A 378 11.17 8.39 -5.26
CA GLN A 378 10.76 9.56 -4.50
C GLN A 378 10.30 10.67 -5.44
N ALA A 379 9.19 11.32 -5.11
CA ALA A 379 8.61 12.39 -5.93
C ALA A 379 9.54 13.62 -6.02
N GLY A 380 10.29 13.90 -4.96
CA GLY A 380 10.98 15.17 -4.79
C GLY A 380 9.98 16.29 -4.50
N THR A 381 10.48 17.53 -4.45
CA THR A 381 9.73 18.69 -3.96
C THR A 381 8.67 19.16 -4.95
N CYS A 382 9.06 19.93 -5.96
CA CYS A 382 8.19 20.33 -7.04
C CYS A 382 8.99 20.42 -8.34
N ALA A 383 8.34 20.23 -9.48
CA ALA A 383 9.00 20.44 -10.76
C ALA A 383 9.51 21.89 -10.87
N ALA A 384 10.78 22.05 -11.23
CA ALA A 384 11.39 23.37 -11.38
C ALA A 384 10.72 24.20 -12.49
N ASP A 385 10.32 23.54 -13.58
CA ASP A 385 9.60 24.18 -14.69
C ASP A 385 8.13 24.45 -14.33
N ALA A 386 7.66 25.67 -14.57
CA ALA A 386 6.27 26.06 -14.38
C ALA A 386 5.31 25.25 -15.25
N ARG A 387 5.71 24.87 -16.48
CA ARG A 387 4.89 24.05 -17.37
C ARG A 387 4.69 22.64 -16.82
N ASP A 388 5.76 22.05 -16.28
CA ASP A 388 5.70 20.71 -15.69
C ASP A 388 4.83 20.69 -14.43
N ARG A 389 4.88 21.77 -13.62
CA ARG A 389 3.96 21.95 -12.48
C ARG A 389 2.50 22.01 -12.91
N LEU A 390 2.19 22.73 -14.00
CA LEU A 390 0.82 22.79 -14.54
C LEU A 390 0.34 21.44 -15.09
N ARG A 391 1.26 20.59 -15.56
CA ARG A 391 0.97 19.20 -15.96
C ARG A 391 0.85 18.24 -14.77
N GLY A 392 1.07 18.71 -13.55
CA GLY A 392 1.01 17.91 -12.33
C GLY A 392 2.20 16.98 -12.15
N TYR A 393 3.34 17.25 -12.79
CA TYR A 393 4.54 16.44 -12.62
C TYR A 393 5.24 16.76 -11.31
N SER A 394 5.67 15.69 -10.64
CA SER A 394 6.65 15.75 -9.56
C SER A 394 8.03 16.20 -10.06
N GLU A 395 8.94 16.52 -9.13
CA GLU A 395 10.32 16.87 -9.46
C GLU A 395 11.01 15.74 -10.23
N HIS A 396 10.86 14.50 -9.74
CA HIS A 396 11.41 13.34 -10.43
C HIS A 396 10.83 13.18 -11.85
N GLU A 397 9.51 13.26 -12.02
CA GLU A 397 8.88 13.11 -13.34
C GLU A 397 9.33 14.19 -14.32
N SER A 398 9.51 15.44 -13.85
CA SER A 398 10.04 16.53 -14.67
C SER A 398 11.44 16.22 -15.19
N VAL A 399 12.34 15.73 -14.34
CA VAL A 399 13.72 15.37 -14.71
C VAL A 399 13.72 14.12 -15.60
N CYS A 400 13.02 13.06 -15.19
CA CYS A 400 12.97 11.79 -15.91
C CYS A 400 12.32 11.95 -17.29
N GLY A 401 11.24 12.74 -17.38
CA GLY A 401 10.55 13.06 -18.63
C GLY A 401 11.35 13.94 -19.59
N SER A 402 12.39 14.62 -19.11
CA SER A 402 13.31 15.40 -19.95
C SER A 402 14.33 14.54 -20.70
N ARG A 403 14.42 13.23 -20.40
CA ARG A 403 15.16 12.26 -21.22
C ARG A 403 14.55 12.20 -22.61
N THR A 404 15.38 12.02 -23.63
CA THR A 404 14.94 11.92 -25.02
C THR A 404 14.89 10.48 -25.50
N ALA A 405 13.85 10.14 -26.27
CA ALA A 405 13.76 8.90 -27.04
C ALA A 405 13.53 9.23 -28.53
N PRO A 406 14.00 8.39 -29.47
CA PRO A 406 13.67 8.57 -30.87
C PRO A 406 12.17 8.33 -31.11
N CYS A 407 11.53 9.21 -31.88
CA CYS A 407 10.14 9.04 -32.30
C CYS A 407 10.02 7.92 -33.34
N ASP A 408 9.13 6.95 -33.13
CA ASP A 408 8.96 5.80 -34.04
C ASP A 408 8.53 6.21 -35.46
N SER A 409 7.84 7.35 -35.60
CA SER A 409 7.33 7.82 -36.90
C SER A 409 8.33 8.63 -37.73
N CYS A 410 9.28 9.32 -37.09
CA CYS A 410 10.23 10.19 -37.81
C CYS A 410 11.69 10.10 -37.38
N GLY A 411 12.02 9.27 -36.38
CA GLY A 411 13.36 9.08 -35.84
C GLY A 411 13.94 10.27 -35.08
N ARG A 412 13.21 11.38 -34.93
CA ARG A 412 13.70 12.55 -34.19
C ARG A 412 13.76 12.25 -32.70
N SER A 413 14.85 12.65 -32.04
CA SER A 413 14.96 12.60 -30.58
C SER A 413 14.04 13.64 -29.95
N VAL A 414 13.05 13.18 -29.20
CA VAL A 414 12.04 14.02 -28.52
C VAL A 414 12.04 13.67 -27.04
N MET A 415 11.87 14.67 -26.17
CA MET A 415 11.73 14.44 -24.73
C MET A 415 10.49 13.59 -24.46
N LEU A 416 10.59 12.61 -23.56
CA LEU A 416 9.50 11.71 -23.21
C LEU A 416 8.23 12.48 -22.79
N LYS A 417 8.39 13.56 -22.01
CA LYS A 417 7.29 14.42 -21.55
C LYS A 417 6.60 15.22 -22.66
N ASP A 418 7.22 15.34 -23.83
CA ASP A 418 6.68 16.06 -24.99
C ASP A 418 6.37 15.14 -26.17
N MET A 419 6.52 13.81 -26.01
CA MET A 419 6.28 12.85 -27.08
C MET A 419 4.83 12.91 -27.57
N ASP A 420 3.86 12.97 -26.66
CA ASP A 420 2.43 13.08 -27.02
C ASP A 420 2.15 14.34 -27.84
N MET A 421 2.72 15.47 -27.42
CA MET A 421 2.58 16.75 -28.13
C MET A 421 3.27 16.71 -29.49
N HIS A 422 4.42 16.03 -29.60
CA HIS A 422 5.10 15.81 -30.87
C HIS A 422 4.27 14.95 -31.82
N GLN A 423 3.67 13.87 -31.34
CA GLN A 423 2.76 13.02 -32.14
C GLN A 423 1.58 13.84 -32.67
N ILE A 424 0.95 14.64 -31.81
CA ILE A 424 -0.16 15.52 -32.18
C ILE A 424 0.28 16.58 -33.20
N ALA A 425 1.36 17.31 -32.93
CA ALA A 425 1.76 18.45 -33.76
C ALA A 425 2.41 18.05 -35.10
N VAL A 426 3.09 16.91 -35.16
CA VAL A 426 3.90 16.51 -36.33
C VAL A 426 3.27 15.36 -37.12
N HIS A 427 2.52 14.49 -36.46
CA HIS A 427 2.02 13.24 -37.06
C HIS A 427 0.50 13.13 -37.13
N GLN A 428 -0.25 14.01 -36.47
CA GLN A 428 -1.71 14.00 -36.56
C GLN A 428 -2.12 14.45 -37.96
N LYS A 429 -2.58 13.49 -38.77
CA LYS A 429 -3.30 13.77 -40.02
C LYS A 429 -4.73 14.18 -39.67
N ASN A 430 -5.17 15.33 -40.18
CA ASN A 430 -6.58 15.72 -40.19
C ASN A 430 -7.47 14.62 -40.79
#